data_AF-A0A6L6XB85-F1
#
_entry.id   AF-A0A6L6XB85-F1
#
_cell.length_a   1.000
_cell.length_b   1.000
_cell.length_c   1.000
_cell.angle_alpha   90.00
_cell.angle_beta   90.00
_cell.angle_gamma   90.00
#
_symmetry.space_group_name_H-M   'P 1'
#
loop_
_entity.id
_entity.type
_entity.pdbx_description
1 polymer ?
#
loop_
_entity_poly.entity_id
_entity_poly.type
_entity_poly.pdbx_seq_one_letter_code
_entity_poly.pdbx_strand_id
1 'polypeptide(L)'
;MGCSGKDAQLPQAVDSHAAVDQALGVLPARHRTPPPAGFDILRETSQHLNIKLRLLAALIAGAALGRPLSARIQNHLGATIRRHSRTD
;
A
#
# COMPACT_ATOMS: atom_id res chain seq x y z
N MET A 1 4.97 12.39 24.57
CA MET A 1 4.26 12.53 23.28
C MET A 1 5.19 11.96 22.20
N GLY A 2 4.90 10.90 21.44
CA GLY A 2 3.68 10.12 21.33
C GLY A 2 3.97 8.63 21.25
N CYS A 3 3.15 7.86 21.97
CA CYS A 3 3.01 6.43 21.81
C CYS A 3 2.22 6.20 20.51
N SER A 4 2.81 5.55 19.51
CA SER A 4 2.04 4.78 18.53
C SER A 4 2.45 3.33 18.73
N GLY A 5 1.72 2.68 19.62
CA GLY A 5 1.80 1.24 19.73
C GLY A 5 1.15 0.56 18.53
N LYS A 6 1.35 -0.76 18.51
CA LYS A 6 0.50 -1.79 17.91
C LYS A 6 0.98 -2.33 16.57
N ASP A 7 1.87 -3.32 16.64
CA ASP A 7 1.86 -4.48 15.74
C ASP A 7 2.24 -5.74 16.54
N ALA A 8 1.45 -6.02 17.59
CA ALA A 8 1.49 -7.30 18.27
C ALA A 8 0.56 -8.29 17.55
N GLN A 9 1.10 -9.49 17.32
CA GLN A 9 0.44 -10.75 16.99
C GLN A 9 0.09 -10.97 15.50
N LEU A 10 0.68 -12.01 14.89
CA LEU A 10 0.01 -13.30 14.59
C LEU A 10 0.85 -14.08 13.54
N PRO A 11 0.98 -15.41 13.65
CA PRO A 11 1.58 -16.29 12.63
C PRO A 11 0.85 -16.32 11.25
N GLN A 12 0.03 -15.31 10.95
CA GLN A 12 -0.56 -14.99 9.64
C GLN A 12 0.30 -14.02 8.80
N ALA A 13 1.49 -13.67 9.29
CA ALA A 13 2.41 -12.71 8.68
C ALA A 13 2.93 -13.14 7.31
N VAL A 14 3.09 -14.44 7.04
CA VAL A 14 3.81 -14.93 5.85
C VAL A 14 3.09 -14.63 4.52
N ASP A 15 1.78 -14.79 4.46
CA ASP A 15 1.01 -14.54 3.23
C ASP A 15 0.76 -13.03 3.02
N SER A 16 0.65 -12.30 4.13
CA SER A 16 0.59 -10.84 4.12
C SER A 16 1.89 -10.25 3.57
N HIS A 17 3.03 -10.83 3.94
CA HIS A 17 4.34 -10.37 3.50
C HIS A 17 4.51 -10.53 1.99
N ALA A 18 4.06 -11.65 1.40
CA ALA A 18 4.14 -11.87 -0.05
C ALA A 18 3.31 -10.86 -0.85
N ALA A 19 2.06 -10.59 -0.44
CA ALA A 19 1.22 -9.60 -1.11
C ALA A 19 1.77 -8.17 -0.96
N VAL A 20 2.32 -7.84 0.21
CA VAL A 20 2.93 -6.54 0.49
C VAL A 20 4.22 -6.36 -0.31
N ASP A 21 5.09 -7.35 -0.37
CA ASP A 21 6.33 -7.32 -1.16
C ASP A 21 6.04 -7.13 -2.66
N GLN A 22 5.04 -7.83 -3.18
CA GLN A 22 4.57 -7.63 -4.56
C GLN A 22 4.06 -6.21 -4.80
N ALA A 23 3.25 -5.65 -3.89
CA ALA A 23 2.77 -4.29 -4.02
C ALA A 23 3.92 -3.27 -3.95
N LEU A 24 4.88 -3.49 -3.06
CA LEU A 24 6.08 -2.66 -2.89
C LEU A 24 7.00 -2.71 -4.12
N GLY A 25 7.06 -3.83 -4.85
CA GLY A 25 7.77 -3.92 -6.13
C GLY A 25 7.04 -3.22 -7.29
N VAL A 26 5.71 -3.21 -7.26
CA VAL A 26 4.87 -2.61 -8.30
C VAL A 26 4.84 -1.07 -8.23
N LEU A 27 4.78 -0.50 -7.03
CA LEU A 27 4.74 0.96 -6.84
C LEU A 27 5.91 1.69 -7.55
N PRO A 28 7.19 1.35 -7.34
CA PRO A 28 8.30 1.98 -8.06
C PRO A 28 8.27 1.65 -9.56
N ALA A 29 7.89 0.42 -9.95
CA ALA A 29 7.84 -0.01 -11.35
C ALA A 29 6.78 0.74 -12.17
N ARG A 30 5.63 1.08 -11.57
CA ARG A 30 4.53 1.79 -12.26
C ARG A 30 4.51 3.30 -12.04
N HIS A 31 5.00 3.79 -10.90
CA HIS A 31 4.82 5.18 -10.47
C HIS A 31 6.13 5.93 -10.20
N ARG A 32 7.31 5.35 -10.47
CA ARG A 32 8.63 5.94 -10.17
C ARG A 32 8.73 6.49 -8.73
N THR A 33 8.06 5.83 -7.80
CA THR A 33 8.03 6.25 -6.39
C THR A 33 9.25 5.69 -5.67
N PRO A 34 9.90 6.47 -4.78
CA PRO A 34 11.05 5.96 -4.02
C PRO A 34 10.64 4.78 -3.11
N PRO A 35 11.47 3.73 -3.01
CA PRO A 35 11.20 2.53 -2.20
C PRO A 35 10.73 2.79 -0.76
N PRO A 36 11.28 3.76 0.01
CA PRO A 36 10.84 4.00 1.38
C PRO A 36 9.40 4.54 1.47
N ALA A 37 8.88 5.21 0.44
CA ALA A 37 7.53 5.75 0.45
C ALA A 37 6.45 4.70 0.18
N GLY A 38 6.81 3.56 -0.42
CA GLY A 38 5.83 2.56 -0.85
C GLY A 38 5.00 1.97 0.30
N PHE A 39 5.63 1.70 1.44
CA PHE A 39 4.96 1.14 2.61
C PHE A 39 4.05 2.16 3.31
N ASP A 40 4.51 3.41 3.44
CA ASP A 40 3.71 4.48 4.03
C ASP A 40 2.44 4.77 3.21
N ILE A 41 2.56 4.77 1.88
CA ILE A 41 1.41 4.93 0.97
C ILE A 41 0.37 3.82 1.19
N LEU A 42 0.82 2.56 1.28
CA LEU A 42 -0.07 1.42 1.57
C LEU A 42 -0.74 1.54 2.93
N ARG A 43 0.02 1.96 3.95
CA ARG A 43 -0.46 2.11 5.32
C ARG A 43 -1.49 3.24 5.45
N GLU A 44 -1.22 4.42 4.89
CA GLU A 44 -2.14 5.56 4.88
C GLU A 44 -3.45 5.19 4.16
N THR A 45 -3.33 4.59 2.96
CA THR A 45 -4.47 4.16 2.15
C THR A 45 -5.32 3.12 2.88
N SER A 46 -4.69 2.17 3.58
CA SER A 46 -5.36 1.14 4.40
C SER A 46 -6.15 1.75 5.55
N GLN A 47 -5.55 2.70 6.28
CA GLN A 47 -6.19 3.37 7.41
C GLN A 47 -7.39 4.22 6.97
N HIS A 48 -7.24 4.94 5.86
CA HIS A 48 -8.29 5.83 5.38
C HIS A 48 -9.46 5.08 4.73
N LEU A 49 -9.19 4.00 3.99
CA LEU A 49 -10.24 3.18 3.40
C LEU A 49 -10.81 2.14 4.39
N ASN A 50 -10.25 2.06 5.61
CA ASN A 50 -10.59 1.07 6.62
C ASN A 50 -10.59 -0.38 6.08
N ILE A 51 -9.59 -0.67 5.23
CA ILE A 51 -9.38 -1.99 4.62
C ILE A 51 -8.11 -2.60 5.16
N LYS A 52 -8.10 -3.92 5.34
CA LYS A 52 -6.90 -4.65 5.78
C LYS A 52 -5.76 -4.40 4.78
N LEU A 53 -4.57 -4.03 5.28
CA LEU A 53 -3.38 -3.75 4.46
C LEU A 53 -3.07 -4.89 3.47
N ARG A 54 -3.21 -6.15 3.88
CA ARG A 54 -3.06 -7.32 2.99
C ARG A 54 -4.05 -7.32 1.82
N LEU A 55 -5.31 -6.99 2.07
CA LEU A 55 -6.32 -6.94 1.02
C LEU A 55 -6.01 -5.82 0.02
N LEU A 56 -5.62 -4.65 0.54
CA LEU A 56 -5.17 -3.54 -0.29
C LEU A 56 -3.94 -3.90 -1.13
N ALA A 57 -2.94 -4.55 -0.52
CA ALA A 57 -1.74 -4.99 -1.22
C ALA A 57 -2.06 -6.00 -2.32
N ALA A 58 -2.91 -7.00 -2.05
CA ALA A 58 -3.36 -7.96 -3.05
C ALA A 58 -4.15 -7.31 -4.19
N LEU A 59 -4.98 -6.31 -3.87
CA LEU A 59 -5.71 -5.53 -4.86
C LEU A 59 -4.75 -4.72 -5.76
N ILE A 60 -3.72 -4.11 -5.19
CA ILE A 60 -2.69 -3.36 -5.93
C ILE A 60 -1.84 -4.30 -6.78
N ALA A 61 -1.42 -5.44 -6.24
CA ALA A 61 -0.71 -6.48 -6.99
C ALA A 61 -1.57 -7.00 -8.16
N GLY A 62 -2.88 -7.23 -7.92
CA GLY A 62 -3.84 -7.55 -8.97
C GLY A 62 -3.94 -6.46 -10.03
N ALA A 63 -3.97 -5.19 -9.63
CA ALA A 63 -3.97 -4.05 -10.55
C ALA A 63 -2.71 -3.99 -11.40
N ALA A 64 -1.57 -4.36 -10.82
CA ALA A 64 -0.30 -4.49 -11.53
C ALA A 64 -0.36 -5.52 -12.65
N LEU A 65 -1.18 -6.55 -12.47
CA LEU A 65 -1.44 -7.61 -13.45
C LEU A 65 -2.59 -7.25 -14.42
N GLY A 66 -3.13 -6.03 -14.36
CA GLY A 66 -4.22 -5.57 -15.23
C GLY A 66 -5.63 -5.83 -14.70
N ARG A 67 -5.78 -6.24 -13.42
CA ARG A 67 -7.11 -6.41 -12.81
C ARG A 67 -7.71 -5.04 -12.47
N PRO A 68 -9.00 -4.81 -12.75
CA PRO A 68 -9.64 -3.54 -12.41
C PRO A 68 -9.71 -3.36 -10.90
N LEU A 69 -9.16 -2.25 -10.41
CA LEU A 69 -9.37 -1.77 -9.05
C LEU A 69 -10.66 -0.96 -8.97
N SER A 70 -11.34 -1.00 -7.83
CA SER A 70 -12.45 -0.08 -7.58
C SER A 70 -11.99 1.37 -7.69
N ALA A 71 -12.80 2.22 -8.35
CA ALA A 71 -12.45 3.62 -8.60
C ALA A 71 -12.09 4.42 -7.34
N ARG A 72 -12.73 4.12 -6.19
CA ARG A 72 -12.36 4.71 -4.89
C ARG A 72 -10.92 4.43 -4.49
N ILE A 73 -10.47 3.18 -4.65
CA ILE A 73 -9.10 2.76 -4.29
C ILE A 73 -8.11 3.41 -5.24
N GLN A 74 -8.40 3.41 -6.55
CA GLN A 74 -7.54 4.05 -7.56
C GLN A 74 -7.38 5.56 -7.30
N ASN A 75 -8.50 6.27 -7.08
CA ASN A 75 -8.48 7.71 -6.83
C ASN A 75 -7.70 8.05 -5.56
N HIS A 76 -7.92 7.30 -4.47
CA HIS A 76 -7.24 7.58 -3.22
C HIS A 76 -5.75 7.23 -3.30
N LEU A 77 -5.40 6.07 -3.85
CA LEU A 77 -4.01 5.64 -4.06
C LEU A 77 -3.25 6.64 -4.93
N GLY A 78 -3.85 7.09 -6.04
CA GLY A 78 -3.26 8.12 -6.91
C GLY A 78 -3.06 9.46 -6.20
N ALA A 79 -4.00 9.87 -5.34
CA ALA A 79 -3.86 11.09 -4.54
C ALA A 79 -2.71 10.98 -3.51
N THR A 80 -2.59 9.85 -2.82
CA THR A 80 -1.51 9.61 -1.85
C THR A 80 -0.14 9.48 -2.54
N ILE A 81 -0.04 8.78 -3.68
CA ILE A 81 1.19 8.72 -4.47
C ILE A 81 1.63 10.13 -4.89
N ARG A 82 0.72 10.97 -5.39
CA ARG A 82 1.02 12.36 -5.78
C ARG A 82 1.53 13.22 -4.63
N ARG A 83 1.07 12.97 -3.39
CA ARG A 83 1.55 13.67 -2.20
C ARG A 83 2.98 13.27 -1.87
N HIS A 84 3.28 11.97 -1.94
CA HIS A 84 4.61 11.44 -1.66
C HIS A 84 5.63 11.69 -2.78
N SER A 85 5.20 11.85 -4.03
CA SER A 85 6.10 12.15 -5.16
C SER A 85 6.59 13.60 -5.21
N ARG A 86 6.11 14.49 -4.33
CA ARG A 86 6.51 15.91 -4.27
C ARG A 86 7.60 16.19 -3.23
N THR A 87 7.92 15.22 -2.37
CA THR A 87 8.92 15.38 -1.29
C THR A 87 10.34 15.02 -1.74
N ASP A 88 10.73 15.43 -2.95
CA ASP A 88 12.14 15.41 -3.42
C ASP A 88 12.75 16.81 -3.25
#